data_AF-A0A8S0RKM2-F1
#
_entry.id   AF-A0A8S0RKM2-F1
#
_cell.length_a   1.000
_cell.length_b   1.000
_cell.length_c   1.000
_cell.angle_alpha   90.00
_cell.angle_beta   90.00
_cell.angle_gamma   90.00
#
_symmetry.space_group_name_H-M   'P 1'
#
loop_
_entity.id
_entity.type
_entity.pdbx_description
1 polymer ?
#
loop_
_entity_poly.entity_id
_entity_poly.type
_entity_poly.pdbx_seq_one_letter_code
_entity_poly.pdbx_strand_id
1 'polypeptide(L)'
;MCDGYIPLIIKDVFVHLAIDSNSELICIHDSTKPLVLAGDVAKVLKDDWLIGAAVLGVPAKATIKEADSESFVVKTLDRKTLWEMQTPLVIKPDLLKKGFELVNR
;
A
#
# COMPACT_ATOMS: atom_id res chain seq x y z
N MET A 1 -3.51 22.20 26.00
CA MET A 1 -3.66 23.06 24.81
C MET A 1 -2.65 22.54 23.80
N CYS A 2 -3.07 21.60 22.98
CA CYS A 2 -2.21 20.84 22.06
C CYS A 2 -2.67 21.13 20.64
N ASP A 3 -2.41 22.33 20.14
CA ASP A 3 -2.58 22.64 18.72
C ASP A 3 -1.24 22.42 18.04
N GLY A 4 -0.85 21.13 17.97
CA GLY A 4 0.32 20.65 17.25
C GLY A 4 -0.05 20.34 15.82
N TYR A 5 -0.39 21.36 15.03
CA TYR A 5 -0.31 21.29 13.57
C TYR A 5 1.17 21.08 13.25
N ILE A 6 1.60 19.82 13.19
CA ILE A 6 2.81 19.47 12.46
C ILE A 6 2.43 19.74 11.01
N PRO A 7 3.03 20.74 10.34
CA PRO A 7 2.84 20.87 8.91
C PRO A 7 3.54 19.64 8.33
N LEU A 8 2.75 18.59 8.11
CA LEU A 8 3.14 17.48 7.29
C LEU A 8 3.27 18.08 5.90
N ILE A 9 4.43 18.66 5.60
CA ILE A 9 4.86 18.93 4.25
C ILE A 9 5.10 17.53 3.64
N ILE A 10 4.01 16.81 3.40
CA ILE A 10 3.94 15.81 2.36
C ILE A 10 4.02 16.66 1.09
N LYS A 11 5.24 16.92 0.64
CA LYS A 11 5.43 17.71 -0.57
C LYS A 11 4.93 16.96 -1.80
N ASP A 12 4.87 15.63 -1.78
CA ASP A 12 4.43 14.86 -2.95
C ASP A 12 3.80 13.52 -2.53
N VAL A 13 2.48 13.50 -2.25
CA VAL A 13 1.67 12.28 -2.34
C VAL A 13 0.40 12.63 -3.10
N PHE A 14 0.57 12.73 -4.40
CA PHE A 14 -0.45 12.49 -5.42
C PHE A 14 0.23 11.56 -6.43
N VAL A 15 -0.54 10.79 -7.20
CA VAL A 15 -0.01 10.12 -8.40
C VAL A 15 0.38 11.22 -9.40
N HIS A 16 1.56 11.80 -9.19
CA HIS A 16 2.26 12.67 -10.11
C HIS A 16 3.73 12.32 -9.93
N LEU A 17 4.39 12.05 -11.05
CA LEU A 17 5.80 11.74 -11.17
C LEU A 17 6.70 12.95 -10.78
N ALA A 18 6.52 13.50 -9.58
CA ALA A 18 7.52 14.32 -8.91
C ALA A 18 8.29 13.41 -7.94
N ILE A 19 8.89 12.35 -8.49
CA ILE A 19 9.87 11.58 -7.74
C ILE A 19 11.11 12.48 -7.68
N ASP A 20 11.33 13.14 -6.55
CA ASP A 20 12.69 13.59 -6.25
C ASP A 20 13.57 12.34 -6.32
N SER A 21 14.56 12.37 -7.22
CA SER A 21 15.49 11.26 -7.42
C SER A 21 16.24 10.87 -6.14
N ASN A 22 16.24 11.75 -5.14
CA ASN A 22 16.85 11.52 -3.83
C ASN A 22 15.85 11.00 -2.78
N SER A 23 14.60 10.71 -3.15
CA SER A 23 13.61 10.15 -2.22
C SER A 23 14.02 8.76 -1.78
N GLU A 24 14.08 8.54 -0.46
CA GLU A 24 14.41 7.22 0.09
C GLU A 24 13.28 6.21 -0.05
N LEU A 25 12.03 6.69 -0.15
CA LEU A 25 10.80 5.90 -0.20
C LEU A 25 9.87 6.38 -1.32
N ILE A 26 9.10 5.46 -1.89
CA ILE A 26 7.97 5.74 -2.79
C ILE A 26 6.68 5.40 -2.05
N CYS A 27 5.73 6.33 -2.05
CA CYS A 27 4.39 6.14 -1.48
C CYS A 27 3.35 6.20 -2.59
N ILE A 28 2.69 5.08 -2.87
CA ILE A 28 1.68 4.92 -3.91
C ILE A 28 0.30 4.97 -3.25
N HIS A 29 -0.50 5.98 -3.59
CA HIS A 29 -1.84 6.16 -3.05
C HIS A 29 -2.90 6.26 -4.14
N ASP A 30 -4.01 5.55 -3.96
CA ASP A 30 -5.20 5.67 -4.80
C ASP A 30 -6.01 6.91 -4.40
N SER A 31 -6.08 7.89 -5.30
CA SER A 31 -6.78 9.16 -5.06
C SER A 31 -8.28 9.01 -4.82
N THR A 32 -8.87 7.86 -5.16
CA THR A 32 -10.29 7.57 -4.86
C THR A 32 -10.53 7.25 -3.38
N LYS A 33 -9.46 7.12 -2.57
CA LYS A 33 -9.49 6.84 -1.13
C LYS A 33 -9.08 8.09 -0.31
N PRO A 34 -9.92 9.14 -0.23
CA PRO A 34 -9.55 10.41 0.41
C PRO A 34 -9.54 10.36 1.95
N LEU A 35 -10.11 9.32 2.56
CA LEU A 35 -10.30 9.22 4.01
C LEU A 35 -9.19 8.45 4.73
N VAL A 36 -7.98 8.41 4.17
CA VAL A 36 -6.83 7.82 4.86
C VAL A 36 -6.43 8.70 6.05
N LEU A 37 -6.21 8.06 7.21
CA LEU A 37 -5.80 8.77 8.42
C LEU A 37 -4.28 8.94 8.44
N ALA A 38 -3.81 10.10 8.90
CA ALA A 38 -2.36 10.37 9.02
C ALA A 38 -1.63 9.33 9.89
N GLY A 39 -2.29 8.79 10.92
CA GLY A 39 -1.74 7.72 11.76
C GLY A 39 -1.51 6.41 11.00
N ASP A 40 -2.39 6.06 10.06
CA ASP A 40 -2.24 4.88 9.22
C ASP A 40 -1.10 5.07 8.21
N VAL A 41 -0.98 6.26 7.64
CA VAL A 41 0.15 6.63 6.77
C VAL A 41 1.47 6.52 7.52
N ALA A 42 1.56 7.07 8.73
CA ALA A 42 2.76 6.98 9.55
C ALA A 42 3.14 5.54 9.90
N LYS A 43 2.13 4.69 10.13
CA LYS A 43 2.33 3.26 10.42
C LYS A 43 2.93 2.53 9.21
N VAL A 44 2.35 2.69 8.02
CA VAL A 44 2.86 1.99 6.83
C VAL A 44 4.26 2.48 6.43
N LEU A 45 4.57 3.77 6.61
CA LEU A 45 5.92 4.30 6.43
C LEU A 45 6.93 3.67 7.40
N LYS A 46 6.55 3.52 8.67
CA LYS A 46 7.39 2.87 9.68
C LYS A 46 7.61 1.39 9.38
N ASP A 47 6.56 0.68 8.97
CA ASP A 47 6.64 -0.74 8.63
C ASP A 47 7.55 -0.95 7.41
N ASP A 48 7.46 -0.08 6.40
CA ASP A 48 8.38 -0.10 5.25
C ASP A 48 9.83 0.13 5.68
N TRP A 49 10.11 1.10 6.56
CA TRP A 49 11.48 1.37 7.01
C TRP A 49 12.17 0.12 7.59
N LEU A 50 11.38 -0.75 8.25
CA LEU A 50 11.87 -1.98 8.87
C LEU A 50 11.98 -3.15 7.88
N ILE A 51 11.10 -3.23 6.87
CA ILE A 51 10.93 -4.42 6.02
C ILE A 51 11.39 -4.20 4.56
N GLY A 52 11.28 -2.97 4.06
CA GLY A 52 11.63 -2.53 2.70
C GLY A 52 10.45 -2.38 1.72
N ALA A 53 9.28 -2.92 2.09
CA ALA A 53 8.00 -2.70 1.44
C ALA A 53 6.88 -2.91 2.47
N ALA A 54 5.85 -2.05 2.46
CA ALA A 54 4.67 -2.21 3.30
C ALA A 54 3.41 -1.67 2.60
N VAL A 55 2.25 -2.20 2.95
CA VAL A 55 0.96 -1.75 2.40
C VAL A 55 -0.11 -1.79 3.49
N LEU A 56 -1.02 -0.81 3.49
CA LEU A 56 -2.18 -0.89 4.36
C LEU A 56 -3.07 -2.06 3.98
N GLY A 57 -3.68 -2.69 4.97
CA GLY A 57 -4.67 -3.72 4.75
C GLY A 57 -5.65 -3.80 5.90
N VAL A 58 -6.81 -4.38 5.61
CA VAL A 58 -7.84 -4.71 6.61
C VAL A 58 -8.23 -6.18 6.50
N PRO A 59 -8.63 -6.86 7.59
CA PRO A 59 -9.13 -8.22 7.51
C PRO A 59 -10.34 -8.30 6.57
N ALA A 60 -10.34 -9.30 5.69
CA ALA A 60 -11.45 -9.51 4.77
C ALA A 60 -12.75 -9.79 5.54
N LYS A 61 -13.84 -9.11 5.16
CA LYS A 61 -15.18 -9.34 5.76
C LYS A 61 -16.00 -10.35 4.96
N ALA A 62 -15.94 -10.23 3.64
CA ALA A 62 -16.62 -11.12 2.71
C ALA A 62 -16.04 -12.53 2.75
N THR A 63 -16.87 -13.52 2.42
CA THR A 63 -16.40 -14.88 2.11
C THR A 63 -15.78 -14.87 0.73
N ILE A 64 -14.50 -15.26 0.62
CA ILE A 64 -13.79 -15.33 -0.66
C ILE A 64 -13.74 -16.79 -1.12
N LYS A 65 -14.07 -17.02 -2.38
CA LYS A 65 -14.01 -18.32 -3.05
C LYS A 65 -12.92 -18.29 -4.11
N GLU A 66 -12.22 -19.41 -4.26
CA GLU A 66 -11.42 -19.68 -5.45
C GLU A 66 -12.34 -20.33 -6.50
N ALA A 67 -12.28 -19.85 -7.73
CA ALA A 67 -13.06 -20.37 -8.85
C ALA A 67 -12.12 -20.90 -9.95
N ASP A 68 -12.56 -21.92 -10.68
CA ASP A 68 -11.84 -22.46 -11.83
C ASP A 68 -12.15 -21.68 -13.13
N SER A 69 -11.56 -22.11 -14.25
CA SER A 69 -11.75 -21.49 -15.57
C SER A 69 -13.17 -21.57 -16.09
N GLU A 70 -13.99 -22.48 -15.56
CA GLU A 70 -15.40 -22.66 -15.92
C GLU A 70 -16.33 -21.92 -14.96
N SER A 71 -15.77 -21.08 -14.06
CA SER A 71 -16.49 -20.30 -13.06
C SER A 71 -17.19 -21.15 -11.98
N PHE A 72 -16.75 -22.39 -11.77
CA PHE A 72 -17.20 -23.20 -10.64
C PHE A 72 -16.34 -22.94 -9.39
N VAL A 73 -16.99 -23.00 -8.22
CA VAL A 73 -16.30 -22.83 -6.94
C VAL A 73 -15.43 -24.05 -6.65
N VAL A 74 -14.11 -23.84 -6.57
CA VAL A 74 -13.13 -24.86 -6.19
C VAL A 74 -13.08 -25.02 -4.67
N LYS A 75 -12.97 -23.92 -3.93
CA LYS A 75 -12.96 -23.94 -2.46
C LYS A 75 -13.31 -22.58 -1.84
N THR A 76 -13.61 -22.62 -0.55
CA THR A 76 -13.73 -21.43 0.30
C THR A 76 -12.38 -21.16 0.95
N LEU A 77 -11.87 -19.95 0.83
CA LEU A 77 -10.62 -19.56 1.48
C LEU A 77 -10.88 -19.24 2.97
N ASP A 78 -9.92 -19.56 3.85
CA ASP A 78 -10.04 -19.21 5.27
C ASP A 78 -9.93 -17.71 5.46
N ARG A 79 -11.07 -17.06 5.73
CA ARG A 79 -11.16 -15.62 5.91
C ARG A 79 -10.23 -15.08 7.00
N LYS A 80 -9.87 -15.87 8.01
CA LYS A 80 -8.99 -15.42 9.11
C LYS A 80 -7.58 -15.04 8.64
N THR A 81 -7.15 -15.58 7.50
CA THR A 81 -5.82 -15.31 6.93
C THR A 81 -5.87 -14.34 5.75
N LEU A 82 -7.05 -13.86 5.36
CA LEU A 82 -7.21 -13.01 4.19
C LEU A 82 -7.34 -11.54 4.58
N TRP A 83 -6.59 -10.71 3.87
CA TRP A 83 -6.58 -9.28 4.05
C TRP A 83 -6.88 -8.61 2.71
N GLU A 84 -7.75 -7.61 2.75
CA GLU A 84 -7.99 -6.72 1.63
C GLU A 84 -6.92 -5.63 1.65
N MET A 85 -6.10 -5.58 0.60
CA MET A 85 -5.07 -4.57 0.47
C MET A 85 -5.70 -3.21 0.16
N GLN A 86 -5.16 -2.18 0.79
CA GLN A 86 -5.55 -0.79 0.62
C GLN A 86 -4.34 0.02 0.15
N THR A 87 -4.50 1.35 0.07
CA THR A 87 -3.39 2.27 -0.14
C THR A 87 -3.39 3.28 1.01
N PRO A 88 -2.21 3.78 1.43
CA PRO A 88 -0.94 3.74 0.69
C PRO A 88 -0.18 2.41 0.72
N LEU A 89 0.54 2.14 -0.37
CA LEU A 89 1.66 1.19 -0.44
C LEU A 89 2.96 1.99 -0.42
N VAL A 90 3.88 1.61 0.46
CA VAL A 90 5.22 2.21 0.56
C VAL A 90 6.24 1.16 0.16
N ILE A 91 7.24 1.57 -0.62
CA ILE A 91 8.31 0.70 -1.09
C ILE A 91 9.58 1.49 -1.37
N LYS A 92 10.74 0.88 -1.13
CA LYS A 92 12.03 1.46 -1.54
C LYS A 92 12.13 1.58 -3.08
N PRO A 93 12.59 2.71 -3.63
CA PRO A 93 12.71 2.91 -5.07
C PRO A 93 13.46 1.79 -5.80
N ASP A 94 14.59 1.34 -5.25
CA ASP A 94 15.42 0.31 -5.87
C ASP A 94 14.73 -1.06 -5.87
N LEU A 95 13.92 -1.37 -4.85
CA LEU A 95 13.16 -2.61 -4.80
C LEU A 95 12.04 -2.59 -5.84
N LEU A 96 11.33 -1.47 -5.97
CA LEU A 96 10.29 -1.30 -6.98
C LEU A 96 10.85 -1.39 -8.40
N LYS A 97 11.97 -0.71 -8.68
CA LYS A 97 12.67 -0.78 -9.99
C LYS A 97 13.06 -2.20 -10.36
N LYS A 98 13.68 -2.94 -9.43
CA LYS A 98 14.02 -4.36 -9.62
C LYS A 98 12.79 -5.21 -9.94
N GLY A 99 11.67 -4.96 -9.26
CA GLY A 99 10.40 -5.61 -9.56
C GLY A 99 9.94 -5.39 -11.00
N PHE A 100 9.98 -4.14 -11.49
CA PHE A 100 9.66 -3.82 -12.88
C PHE A 100 10.63 -4.46 -13.88
N GLU A 101 11.93 -4.45 -13.60
CA GLU A 101 12.95 -5.10 -14.43
C GLU A 101 12.77 -6.62 -14.55
N LEU A 102 12.19 -7.27 -13.54
CA LEU A 102 11.91 -8.72 -13.57
C LEU A 102 10.74 -9.07 -14.49
N VAL A 103 9.73 -8.21 -14.58
CA VAL A 103 8.51 -8.43 -15.40
C VAL A 103 8.73 -7.99 -16.85
N ASN A 104 9.59 -6.99 -17.09
CA ASN A 104 9.91 -6.48 -18.43
C ASN A 104 10.97 -7.34 -19.17
N ARG A 105 11.12 -8.61 -18.81
CA ARG A 105 11.98 -9.60 -19.51
C ARG A 105 11.12 -10.54 -20.32
#